data_AF-A0A3L7WUQ0-F1
#
_entry.id   AF-A0A3L7WUQ0-F1
#
_cell.length_a   1.000
_cell.length_b   1.000
_cell.length_c   1.000
_cell.angle_alpha   90.00
_cell.angle_beta   90.00
_cell.angle_gamma   90.00
#
_symmetry.space_group_name_H-M   'P 1'
#
loop_
_entity.id
_entity.type
_entity.pdbx_description
1 polymer ?
#
loop_
_entity_poly.entity_id
_entity_poly.type
_entity_poly.pdbx_seq_one_letter_code
_entity_poly.pdbx_strand_id
1 'polypeptide(L)'
;MFPNSVSVSSFDWGDKDHSPNGYVPIAASNVLTYEIRNTQYVPPAISFLDTPMIDLQSHGSVTAIRMARTFLGRPLYWTAAYWLDGLLIDSGPPCLADELVQIVEQLGVEQIVLTHGHEDHTGGLYALHRRFPRASIRAAEMTIPFITEPHRLGQQPYRRFLWGAPKAVARVEPLGLGVQAGSFALRVVETPGHSRDHIAFFEPKQRWLFSGDAFIGGRERAWASECEMFGTISSLRGLAVLHPERLFPGSGHVRRTPLPEIHGKIGQLLTLCRDVAHLDAIGMPDEEIVRRLCAGEPPIRFWTGGHFSAGNLIRACRRYNEVFEPGVELAKGEQIVRSEQ
;
A
#
# COMPACT_ATOMS: atom_id res chain seq x y z
N MET A 1 -30.23 10.81 -54.98
CA MET A 1 -30.29 11.90 -53.98
C MET A 1 -31.26 11.48 -52.89
N PHE A 2 -30.93 11.81 -51.64
CA PHE A 2 -31.61 11.47 -50.38
C PHE A 2 -31.24 10.11 -49.73
N PRO A 3 -31.14 10.07 -48.39
CA PRO A 3 -29.90 9.70 -47.74
C PRO A 3 -29.97 8.42 -46.89
N ASN A 4 -28.77 8.00 -46.50
CA ASN A 4 -28.43 6.78 -45.79
C ASN A 4 -28.93 6.73 -44.34
N SER A 5 -29.48 5.57 -43.97
CA SER A 5 -29.40 5.00 -42.61
C SER A 5 -29.52 3.49 -42.71
N VAL A 6 -28.50 2.72 -42.30
CA VAL A 6 -28.69 1.33 -41.83
C VAL A 6 -27.62 0.97 -40.81
N SER A 7 -28.10 0.59 -39.63
CA SER A 7 -27.44 -0.14 -38.54
C SER A 7 -27.25 -1.62 -38.88
N VAL A 8 -26.18 -2.28 -38.43
CA VAL A 8 -26.20 -3.74 -38.20
C VAL A 8 -25.35 -4.14 -36.98
N SER A 9 -25.98 -4.97 -36.15
CA SER A 9 -25.55 -5.61 -34.91
C SER A 9 -24.80 -6.93 -35.13
N SER A 10 -23.98 -7.28 -34.13
CA SER A 10 -23.67 -8.62 -33.58
C SER A 10 -23.62 -9.85 -34.50
N PHE A 11 -22.48 -10.56 -34.48
CA PHE A 11 -22.42 -11.98 -34.84
C PHE A 11 -21.59 -12.77 -33.81
N ASP A 12 -22.21 -13.87 -33.37
CA ASP A 12 -21.69 -15.00 -32.62
C ASP A 12 -21.21 -16.10 -33.59
N TRP A 13 -20.47 -17.09 -33.09
CA TRP A 13 -20.49 -18.53 -33.43
C TRP A 13 -19.13 -19.19 -33.14
N GLY A 14 -19.19 -20.36 -32.50
CA GLY A 14 -18.04 -21.16 -32.11
C GLY A 14 -17.69 -22.36 -32.98
N ASP A 15 -16.61 -23.01 -32.54
CA ASP A 15 -16.31 -24.46 -32.47
C ASP A 15 -15.71 -25.25 -33.68
N LYS A 16 -14.72 -26.10 -33.31
CA LYS A 16 -14.16 -27.33 -33.93
C LYS A 16 -12.90 -27.35 -34.84
N ASP A 17 -11.80 -27.81 -34.21
CA ASP A 17 -10.87 -28.92 -34.52
C ASP A 17 -10.43 -29.31 -35.96
N HIS A 18 -9.10 -29.34 -36.21
CA HIS A 18 -8.28 -30.54 -36.59
C HIS A 18 -6.78 -30.22 -36.86
N SER A 19 -5.89 -31.07 -36.32
CA SER A 19 -4.40 -31.11 -36.38
C SER A 19 -3.83 -31.67 -37.74
N PRO A 20 -2.50 -31.84 -38.05
CA PRO A 20 -1.40 -32.40 -37.21
C PRO A 20 0.09 -31.94 -37.48
N ASN A 21 1.01 -32.54 -36.70
CA ASN A 21 2.49 -32.60 -36.75
C ASN A 21 3.26 -31.43 -36.07
N GLY A 22 4.16 -31.61 -35.09
CA GLY A 22 4.74 -32.76 -34.40
C GLY A 22 6.11 -32.34 -33.85
N TYR A 23 6.32 -32.31 -32.53
CA TYR A 23 7.65 -32.16 -31.91
C TYR A 23 7.72 -32.84 -30.53
N VAL A 24 8.87 -33.46 -30.28
CA VAL A 24 9.23 -34.44 -29.23
C VAL A 24 9.33 -33.79 -27.82
N PRO A 25 8.91 -34.47 -26.74
CA PRO A 25 8.93 -33.91 -25.39
C PRO A 25 10.33 -33.99 -24.75
N ILE A 26 10.81 -32.87 -24.20
CA ILE A 26 11.92 -32.84 -23.25
C ILE A 26 11.30 -33.01 -21.85
N ALA A 27 11.82 -33.96 -21.08
CA ALA A 27 11.33 -34.35 -19.77
C ALA A 27 11.18 -33.14 -18.82
N ALA A 28 9.94 -32.81 -18.48
CA ALA A 28 9.63 -31.88 -17.41
C ALA A 28 9.83 -32.60 -16.07
N SER A 29 10.87 -32.18 -15.34
CA SER A 29 11.03 -32.45 -13.93
C SER A 29 9.77 -32.03 -13.17
N ASN A 30 9.27 -32.92 -12.30
CA ASN A 30 8.09 -32.78 -11.45
C ASN A 30 7.95 -31.38 -10.83
N VAL A 31 7.18 -30.50 -11.47
CA VAL A 31 6.63 -29.30 -10.84
C VAL A 31 5.24 -29.71 -10.35
N LEU A 32 5.13 -29.96 -9.05
CA LEU A 32 3.83 -30.09 -8.39
C LEU A 32 3.15 -28.72 -8.45
N THR A 33 2.31 -28.51 -9.47
CA THR A 33 1.36 -27.40 -9.50
C THR A 33 0.30 -27.65 -8.43
N TYR A 34 0.45 -26.98 -7.28
CA TYR A 34 -0.58 -26.95 -6.25
C TYR A 34 -1.68 -25.97 -6.69
N GLU A 35 -2.85 -26.51 -7.06
CA GLU A 35 -4.07 -25.72 -7.18
C GLU A 35 -4.50 -25.22 -5.80
N ILE A 36 -4.16 -23.97 -5.48
CA ILE A 36 -4.80 -23.26 -4.37
C ILE A 36 -6.23 -22.96 -4.83
N ARG A 37 -7.17 -23.81 -4.44
CA ARG A 37 -8.60 -23.53 -4.59
C ARG A 37 -8.91 -22.23 -3.86
N ASN A 38 -9.68 -21.33 -4.49
CA ASN A 38 -10.30 -20.19 -3.83
C ASN A 38 -11.20 -20.68 -2.69
N THR A 39 -10.62 -20.91 -1.51
CA THR A 39 -11.35 -21.30 -0.31
C THR A 39 -11.26 -20.16 0.69
N GLN A 40 -12.39 -19.53 0.99
CA GLN A 40 -12.54 -18.72 2.19
C GLN A 40 -12.25 -19.63 3.38
N TYR A 41 -11.14 -19.40 4.07
CA TYR A 41 -10.87 -20.06 5.35
C TYR A 41 -11.84 -19.46 6.37
N VAL A 42 -12.73 -20.29 6.93
CA VAL A 42 -13.65 -19.91 8.00
C VAL A 42 -13.18 -20.62 9.28
N PRO A 43 -12.63 -19.91 10.28
CA PRO A 43 -12.21 -20.53 11.53
C PRO A 43 -13.41 -21.08 12.32
N PRO A 44 -13.22 -22.11 13.17
CA PRO A 44 -14.28 -22.67 13.99
C PRO A 44 -14.81 -21.67 15.03
N ALA A 45 -16.12 -21.77 15.30
CA ALA A 45 -16.96 -20.77 15.95
C ALA A 45 -16.40 -20.14 17.24
N ILE A 46 -16.03 -18.85 17.13
CA ILE A 46 -15.82 -17.93 18.25
C ILE A 46 -16.61 -16.65 17.92
N SER A 47 -17.54 -16.27 18.81
CA SER A 47 -18.44 -15.10 18.79
C SER A 47 -18.71 -14.40 17.44
N PHE A 48 -19.97 -14.45 16.98
CA PHE A 48 -20.52 -13.82 15.77
C PHE A 48 -20.31 -12.29 15.58
N LEU A 49 -19.56 -11.61 16.46
CA LEU A 49 -19.39 -10.16 16.41
C LEU A 49 -18.05 -9.71 15.80
N ASP A 50 -16.98 -10.50 15.98
CA ASP A 50 -15.62 -10.20 15.49
C ASP A 50 -14.96 -11.51 14.98
N THR A 51 -15.16 -11.87 13.70
CA THR A 51 -14.47 -13.01 13.07
C THR A 51 -13.37 -12.48 12.15
N PRO A 52 -12.12 -12.99 12.23
CA PRO A 52 -11.06 -12.56 11.32
C PRO A 52 -11.48 -12.80 9.86
N MET A 53 -11.32 -11.80 9.00
CA MET A 53 -11.57 -11.96 7.56
C MET A 53 -10.23 -12.11 6.85
N ILE A 54 -10.00 -13.30 6.30
CA ILE A 54 -8.84 -13.59 5.49
C ILE A 54 -9.29 -14.00 4.09
N ASP A 55 -8.68 -13.35 3.10
CA ASP A 55 -8.94 -13.57 1.68
C ASP A 55 -7.62 -13.91 0.98
N LEU A 56 -7.54 -15.14 0.48
CA LEU A 56 -6.37 -15.69 -0.22
C LEU A 56 -6.58 -15.57 -1.71
N GLN A 57 -5.63 -14.92 -2.39
CA GLN A 57 -5.68 -14.77 -3.84
C GLN A 57 -4.35 -15.19 -4.47
N SER A 58 -4.41 -16.07 -5.46
CA SER A 58 -3.26 -16.42 -6.28
C SER A 58 -3.15 -15.49 -7.49
N HIS A 59 -1.95 -14.96 -7.71
CA HIS A 59 -1.59 -14.11 -8.84
C HIS A 59 -0.37 -14.70 -9.57
N GLY A 60 -0.49 -15.94 -10.03
CA GLY A 60 0.64 -16.72 -10.54
C GLY A 60 1.43 -17.30 -9.36
N SER A 61 2.74 -17.03 -9.30
CA SER A 61 3.61 -17.49 -8.21
C SER A 61 3.45 -16.70 -6.90
N VAL A 62 2.69 -15.60 -6.92
CA VAL A 62 2.44 -14.76 -5.73
C VAL A 62 1.12 -15.19 -5.08
N THR A 63 1.16 -15.46 -3.78
CA THR A 63 -0.03 -15.62 -2.94
C THR A 63 -0.24 -14.34 -2.13
N ALA A 64 -1.31 -13.61 -2.41
CA ALA A 64 -1.73 -12.46 -1.64
C ALA A 64 -2.63 -12.91 -0.48
N ILE A 65 -2.25 -12.57 0.74
CA ILE A 65 -2.94 -12.93 1.98
C ILE A 65 -3.52 -11.65 2.55
N ARG A 66 -4.78 -11.36 2.21
CA ARG A 66 -5.47 -10.15 2.66
C ARG A 66 -6.13 -10.42 4.00
N MET A 67 -5.97 -9.49 4.93
CA MET A 67 -6.34 -9.65 6.32
C MET A 67 -7.09 -8.40 6.79
N ALA A 68 -8.22 -8.58 7.46
CA ALA A 68 -8.95 -7.51 8.10
C ALA A 68 -9.63 -7.98 9.39
N ARG A 69 -9.50 -7.17 10.45
CA ARG A 69 -10.39 -7.28 11.60
C ARG A 69 -11.79 -6.89 11.15
N THR A 70 -12.79 -7.68 11.50
CA THR A 70 -14.19 -7.31 11.26
C THR A 70 -14.83 -6.70 12.48
N PHE A 71 -15.85 -5.88 12.25
CA PHE A 71 -16.81 -5.47 13.24
C PHE A 71 -18.20 -5.57 12.62
N LEU A 72 -19.13 -6.28 13.27
CA LEU A 72 -20.49 -6.53 12.75
C LEU A 72 -20.46 -7.14 11.32
N GLY A 73 -19.55 -8.09 11.08
CA GLY A 73 -19.41 -8.78 9.80
C GLY A 73 -18.81 -7.94 8.66
N ARG A 74 -18.33 -6.72 8.93
CA ARG A 74 -17.69 -5.85 7.94
C ARG A 74 -16.20 -5.67 8.24
N PRO A 75 -15.31 -5.76 7.24
CA PRO A 75 -13.89 -5.49 7.44
C PRO A 75 -13.70 -4.01 7.79
N LEU A 76 -12.95 -3.73 8.85
CA LEU A 76 -12.65 -2.36 9.29
C LEU A 76 -11.55 -1.73 8.42
N TYR A 77 -10.45 -2.45 8.22
CA TYR A 77 -9.31 -2.03 7.41
C TYR A 77 -8.61 -3.25 6.84
N TRP A 78 -8.29 -3.21 5.55
CA TRP A 78 -7.58 -4.28 4.87
C TRP A 78 -6.09 -3.98 4.83
N THR A 79 -5.29 -4.96 5.26
CA THR A 79 -3.86 -5.04 5.01
C THR A 79 -3.56 -6.39 4.35
N ALA A 80 -2.35 -6.59 3.83
CA ALA A 80 -1.97 -7.79 3.12
C ALA A 80 -0.50 -8.12 3.37
N ALA A 81 -0.25 -9.42 3.47
CA ALA A 81 1.08 -9.99 3.31
C ALA A 81 1.14 -10.72 1.96
N TYR A 82 2.33 -10.81 1.39
CA TYR A 82 2.55 -11.48 0.11
C TYR A 82 3.57 -12.59 0.26
N TRP A 83 3.20 -13.79 -0.14
CA TRP A 83 4.11 -14.92 -0.18
C TRP A 83 4.56 -15.20 -1.62
N LEU A 84 5.86 -15.44 -1.79
CA LEU A 84 6.52 -15.75 -3.05
C LEU A 84 7.72 -16.67 -2.80
N ASP A 85 7.62 -17.95 -3.17
CA ASP A 85 8.77 -18.88 -3.21
C ASP A 85 9.62 -18.88 -1.92
N GLY A 86 8.97 -19.06 -0.77
CA GLY A 86 9.59 -19.07 0.56
C GLY A 86 9.85 -17.69 1.18
N LEU A 87 9.66 -16.60 0.42
CA LEU A 87 9.71 -15.22 0.92
C LEU A 87 8.31 -14.74 1.31
N LEU A 88 8.19 -14.20 2.52
CA LEU A 88 7.02 -13.46 2.98
C LEU A 88 7.35 -11.95 3.05
N ILE A 89 6.54 -11.13 2.39
CA ILE A 89 6.59 -9.67 2.44
C ILE A 89 5.48 -9.20 3.36
N ASP A 90 5.85 -8.47 4.42
CA ASP A 90 4.99 -8.07 5.54
C ASP A 90 4.39 -9.24 6.34
N SER A 91 3.84 -8.93 7.52
CA SER A 91 3.42 -9.89 8.53
C SER A 91 2.02 -9.64 9.09
N GLY A 92 1.29 -8.66 8.55
CA GLY A 92 -0.04 -8.34 9.03
C GLY A 92 -0.09 -7.78 10.45
N PRO A 93 -1.31 -7.57 10.98
CA PRO A 93 -1.51 -6.98 12.29
C PRO A 93 -1.43 -8.02 13.41
N PRO A 94 -1.07 -7.61 14.65
CA PRO A 94 -0.97 -8.52 15.79
C PRO A 94 -2.23 -9.34 16.04
N CYS A 95 -3.42 -8.78 15.81
CA CYS A 95 -4.70 -9.44 16.05
C CYS A 95 -5.04 -10.57 15.07
N LEU A 96 -4.29 -10.71 13.97
CA LEU A 96 -4.50 -11.75 12.94
C LEU A 96 -3.25 -12.61 12.71
N ALA A 97 -2.27 -12.50 13.62
CA ALA A 97 -0.96 -13.10 13.44
C ALA A 97 -0.99 -14.64 13.48
N ASP A 98 -1.85 -15.22 14.32
CA ASP A 98 -1.96 -16.67 14.46
C ASP A 98 -2.60 -17.30 13.21
N GLU A 99 -3.59 -16.64 12.63
CA GLU A 99 -4.21 -17.06 11.38
C GLU A 99 -3.25 -16.94 10.20
N LEU A 100 -2.46 -15.85 10.12
CA LEU A 100 -1.40 -15.74 9.12
C LEU A 100 -0.39 -16.89 9.27
N VAL A 101 0.04 -17.19 10.49
CA VAL A 101 0.96 -18.30 10.79
C VAL A 101 0.42 -19.63 10.25
N GLN A 102 -0.86 -19.95 10.51
CA GLN A 102 -1.48 -21.19 10.04
C GLN A 102 -1.47 -21.32 8.52
N ILE A 103 -1.68 -20.21 7.81
CA ILE A 103 -1.68 -20.17 6.34
C ILE A 103 -0.28 -20.40 5.80
N VAL A 104 0.70 -19.60 6.26
CA VAL A 104 2.06 -19.64 5.72
C VAL A 104 2.85 -20.87 6.17
N GLU A 105 2.39 -21.57 7.21
CA GLU A 105 2.92 -22.89 7.59
C GLU A 105 2.75 -23.93 6.49
N GLN A 106 1.65 -23.89 5.75
CA GLN A 106 1.42 -24.79 4.61
C GLN A 106 2.25 -24.40 3.39
N LEU A 107 2.64 -23.14 3.28
CA LEU A 107 3.44 -22.61 2.18
C LEU A 107 4.95 -22.74 2.41
N GLY A 108 5.38 -22.77 3.68
CA GLY A 108 6.78 -22.69 4.08
C GLY A 108 7.31 -21.26 4.02
N VAL A 109 8.03 -20.84 5.07
CA VAL A 109 8.65 -19.51 5.16
C VAL A 109 10.13 -19.66 5.50
N GLU A 110 10.98 -19.15 4.62
CA GLU A 110 12.43 -19.13 4.78
C GLU A 110 12.94 -17.71 5.07
N GLN A 111 12.24 -16.70 4.56
CA GLN A 111 12.64 -15.31 4.66
C GLN A 111 11.42 -14.43 4.88
N ILE A 112 11.54 -13.43 5.74
CA ILE A 112 10.52 -12.40 5.98
C ILE A 112 11.17 -11.04 5.74
N VAL A 113 10.57 -10.24 4.88
CA VAL A 113 11.00 -8.85 4.61
C VAL A 113 9.84 -7.89 4.86
N LEU A 114 10.16 -6.69 5.35
CA LEU A 114 9.17 -5.71 5.78
C LEU A 114 9.23 -4.47 4.89
N THR A 115 8.07 -3.93 4.53
CA THR A 115 7.96 -2.68 3.78
C THR A 115 8.23 -1.46 4.64
N HIS A 116 7.66 -1.41 5.85
CA HIS A 116 7.83 -0.30 6.80
C HIS A 116 7.36 -0.70 8.21
N GLY A 117 7.56 0.19 9.19
CA GLY A 117 7.40 -0.09 10.61
C GLY A 117 5.98 -0.26 11.13
N HIS A 118 4.96 0.21 10.41
CA HIS A 118 3.59 0.18 10.92
C HIS A 118 3.13 -1.21 11.34
N GLU A 119 2.39 -1.27 12.44
CA GLU A 119 2.03 -2.50 13.13
C GLU A 119 1.11 -3.42 12.33
N ASP A 120 0.36 -2.90 11.37
CA ASP A 120 -0.45 -3.70 10.46
C ASP A 120 0.38 -4.39 9.38
N HIS A 121 1.68 -4.06 9.31
CA HIS A 121 2.68 -4.70 8.45
C HIS A 121 3.70 -5.50 9.28
N THR A 122 4.11 -5.02 10.46
CA THR A 122 5.16 -5.66 11.28
C THR A 122 4.65 -6.45 12.48
N GLY A 123 3.38 -6.30 12.84
CA GLY A 123 2.91 -6.74 14.13
C GLY A 123 2.72 -8.25 14.28
N GLY A 124 2.58 -8.98 13.17
CA GLY A 124 2.58 -10.45 13.18
C GLY A 124 3.96 -11.09 13.31
N LEU A 125 5.05 -10.31 13.23
CA LEU A 125 6.42 -10.82 13.29
C LEU A 125 6.71 -11.67 14.52
N TYR A 126 6.18 -11.32 15.69
CA TYR A 126 6.42 -12.08 16.91
C TYR A 126 5.91 -13.53 16.81
N ALA A 127 4.72 -13.73 16.24
CA ALA A 127 4.14 -15.07 16.06
C ALA A 127 4.93 -15.85 14.99
N LEU A 128 5.23 -15.20 13.86
CA LEU A 128 6.03 -15.79 12.78
C LEU A 128 7.43 -16.19 13.25
N HIS A 129 8.13 -15.34 14.00
CA HIS A 129 9.46 -15.63 14.52
C HIS A 129 9.48 -16.86 15.43
N ARG A 130 8.46 -17.02 16.28
CA ARG A 130 8.31 -18.22 17.13
C ARG A 130 8.03 -19.47 16.31
N ARG A 131 7.23 -19.36 15.25
CA ARG A 131 6.88 -20.50 14.39
C ARG A 131 8.02 -20.91 13.46
N PHE A 132 8.75 -19.95 12.92
CA PHE A 132 9.83 -20.13 11.94
C PHE A 132 11.15 -19.57 12.47
N PRO A 133 11.74 -20.16 13.54
CA PRO A 133 12.94 -19.61 14.19
C PRO A 133 14.20 -19.61 13.31
N ARG A 134 14.17 -20.34 12.19
CA ARG A 134 15.24 -20.38 11.19
C ARG A 134 15.05 -19.37 10.06
N ALA A 135 13.86 -18.80 9.89
CA ALA A 135 13.63 -17.83 8.84
C ALA A 135 14.40 -16.54 9.12
N SER A 136 15.05 -15.98 8.10
CA SER A 136 15.71 -14.68 8.23
C SER A 136 14.65 -13.58 8.27
N ILE A 137 14.74 -12.64 9.21
CA ILE A 137 13.86 -11.47 9.26
C ILE A 137 14.70 -10.24 8.93
N ARG A 138 14.33 -9.51 7.89
CA ARG A 138 15.07 -8.33 7.42
C ARG A 138 14.16 -7.15 7.17
N ALA A 139 14.63 -5.95 7.49
CA ALA A 139 13.90 -4.70 7.26
C ALA A 139 14.88 -3.58 6.91
N ALA A 140 14.38 -2.47 6.38
CA ALA A 140 15.19 -1.27 6.26
C ALA A 140 15.77 -0.87 7.64
N GLU A 141 16.98 -0.31 7.67
CA GLU A 141 17.64 0.04 8.93
C GLU A 141 16.80 0.99 9.79
N MET A 142 16.09 1.93 9.14
CA MET A 142 15.15 2.84 9.80
C MET A 142 13.92 2.16 10.39
N THR A 143 13.53 0.99 9.87
CA THR A 143 12.38 0.21 10.34
C THR A 143 12.71 -0.62 11.58
N ILE A 144 13.96 -1.07 11.72
CA ILE A 144 14.38 -1.99 12.80
C ILE A 144 14.00 -1.48 14.20
N PRO A 145 14.22 -0.20 14.57
CA PRO A 145 13.84 0.31 15.88
C PRO A 145 12.35 0.17 16.19
N PHE A 146 11.47 0.22 15.20
CA PHE A 146 10.03 0.02 15.41
C PHE A 146 9.67 -1.45 15.70
N ILE A 147 10.51 -2.39 15.28
CA ILE A 147 10.31 -3.83 15.50
C ILE A 147 10.94 -4.28 16.83
N THR A 148 12.16 -3.81 17.11
CA THR A 148 12.90 -4.19 18.33
C THR A 148 12.36 -3.45 19.56
N GLU A 149 11.82 -2.24 19.36
CA GLU A 149 11.30 -1.37 20.41
C GLU A 149 9.92 -0.81 20.03
N PRO A 150 8.84 -1.62 20.00
CA PRO A 150 7.55 -1.20 19.43
C PRO A 150 6.87 -0.01 20.12
N HIS A 151 7.32 0.39 21.30
CA HIS A 151 6.88 1.63 21.95
C HIS A 151 7.24 2.88 21.13
N ARG A 152 8.26 2.81 20.27
CA ARG A 152 8.67 3.89 19.35
C ARG A 152 7.67 4.18 18.25
N LEU A 153 6.73 3.27 17.98
CA LEU A 153 5.65 3.48 17.02
C LEU A 153 4.69 4.60 17.46
N GLY A 154 4.65 4.95 18.76
CA GLY A 154 3.70 5.95 19.26
C GLY A 154 2.24 5.58 18.98
N GLN A 155 1.94 4.27 18.98
CA GLN A 155 0.68 3.72 18.49
C GLN A 155 -0.54 4.38 19.16
N GLN A 156 -1.41 4.99 18.35
CA GLN A 156 -2.62 5.64 18.85
C GLN A 156 -3.65 4.60 19.35
N PRO A 157 -4.52 4.95 20.32
CA PRO A 157 -5.49 4.01 20.88
C PRO A 157 -6.40 3.33 19.85
N TYR A 158 -6.84 4.06 18.83
CA TYR A 158 -7.68 3.49 17.76
C TYR A 158 -6.93 2.44 16.94
N ARG A 159 -5.63 2.64 16.70
CA ARG A 159 -4.78 1.68 15.99
C ARG A 159 -4.59 0.42 16.82
N ARG A 160 -4.34 0.58 18.13
CA ARG A 160 -4.26 -0.55 19.08
C ARG A 160 -5.56 -1.34 19.14
N PHE A 161 -6.71 -0.68 19.05
CA PHE A 161 -8.00 -1.35 18.93
C PHE A 161 -8.09 -2.09 17.58
N LEU A 162 -7.79 -1.44 16.47
CA LEU A 162 -7.95 -2.00 15.13
C LEU A 162 -7.03 -3.20 14.86
N TRP A 163 -5.75 -3.07 15.19
CA TRP A 163 -4.71 -4.03 14.82
C TRP A 163 -4.13 -4.80 16.01
N GLY A 164 -4.30 -4.32 17.23
CA GLY A 164 -3.63 -4.87 18.41
C GLY A 164 -2.26 -4.25 18.66
N ALA A 165 -1.55 -4.76 19.67
CA ALA A 165 -0.26 -4.23 20.09
C ALA A 165 0.89 -5.14 19.66
N PRO A 166 1.86 -4.66 18.86
CA PRO A 166 3.01 -5.44 18.47
C PRO A 166 3.89 -5.81 19.66
N LYS A 167 4.57 -6.96 19.57
CA LYS A 167 5.57 -7.43 20.53
C LYS A 167 6.95 -7.34 19.91
N ALA A 168 7.94 -7.02 20.74
CA ALA A 168 9.32 -6.85 20.30
C ALA A 168 9.89 -8.14 19.70
N VAL A 169 10.65 -8.00 18.61
CA VAL A 169 11.46 -9.08 18.03
C VAL A 169 12.91 -8.60 17.93
N ALA A 170 13.80 -9.25 18.67
CA ALA A 170 15.20 -8.80 18.78
C ALA A 170 16.06 -9.17 17.55
N ARG A 171 15.72 -10.27 16.86
CA ARG A 171 16.51 -10.79 15.74
C ARG A 171 15.97 -10.29 14.41
N VAL A 172 16.38 -9.07 14.04
CA VAL A 172 16.09 -8.46 12.75
C VAL A 172 17.40 -7.94 12.16
N GLU A 173 17.66 -8.29 10.91
CA GLU A 173 18.88 -7.91 10.19
C GLU A 173 18.59 -6.76 9.22
N PRO A 174 19.55 -5.84 8.97
CA PRO A 174 19.40 -4.84 7.92
C PRO A 174 19.21 -5.49 6.56
N LEU A 175 18.21 -5.03 5.82
CA LEU A 175 17.99 -5.42 4.44
C LEU A 175 18.93 -4.62 3.53
N GLY A 176 19.66 -5.32 2.67
CA GLY A 176 20.49 -4.70 1.63
C GLY A 176 19.67 -4.19 0.44
N LEU A 177 20.30 -4.10 -0.73
CA LEU A 177 19.66 -3.58 -1.96
C LEU A 177 18.63 -4.54 -2.60
N GLY A 178 18.42 -5.73 -2.04
CA GLY A 178 17.53 -6.73 -2.60
C GLY A 178 17.45 -8.03 -1.80
N VAL A 179 16.55 -8.90 -2.25
CA VAL A 179 16.31 -10.24 -1.70
C VAL A 179 16.05 -11.25 -2.82
N GLN A 180 16.60 -12.46 -2.65
CA GLN A 180 16.36 -13.60 -3.52
C GLN A 180 15.27 -14.51 -2.92
N ALA A 181 14.29 -14.87 -3.72
CA ALA A 181 13.23 -15.84 -3.40
C ALA A 181 13.17 -16.88 -4.52
N GLY A 182 13.78 -18.05 -4.30
CA GLY A 182 14.06 -19.06 -5.32
C GLY A 182 14.53 -18.48 -6.65
N SER A 183 13.68 -18.43 -7.69
CA SER A 183 14.06 -17.90 -9.02
C SER A 183 13.89 -16.37 -9.21
N PHE A 184 13.27 -15.71 -8.24
CA PHE A 184 12.92 -14.28 -8.26
C PHE A 184 13.97 -13.45 -7.51
N ALA A 185 14.35 -12.31 -8.10
CA ALA A 185 15.29 -11.38 -7.51
C ALA A 185 14.61 -10.01 -7.32
N LEU A 186 14.23 -9.68 -6.09
CA LEU A 186 13.53 -8.44 -5.78
C LEU A 186 14.55 -7.37 -5.38
N ARG A 187 14.48 -6.21 -6.03
CA ARG A 187 15.26 -5.01 -5.71
C ARG A 187 14.50 -4.16 -4.69
N VAL A 188 15.22 -3.60 -3.73
CA VAL A 188 14.67 -2.63 -2.79
C VAL A 188 14.60 -1.26 -3.47
N VAL A 189 13.48 -0.57 -3.27
CA VAL A 189 13.24 0.79 -3.75
C VAL A 189 12.75 1.63 -2.57
N GLU A 190 13.53 2.63 -2.18
CA GLU A 190 13.12 3.58 -1.15
C GLU A 190 11.90 4.36 -1.63
N THR A 191 10.87 4.41 -0.79
CA THR A 191 9.58 5.01 -1.13
C THR A 191 9.01 5.81 0.04
N PRO A 192 9.76 6.80 0.58
CA PRO A 192 9.28 7.62 1.70
C PRO A 192 8.03 8.41 1.31
N GLY A 193 7.27 8.83 2.32
CA GLY A 193 6.08 9.68 2.12
C GLY A 193 4.90 9.20 2.94
N HIS A 194 4.55 7.91 2.83
CA HIS A 194 3.60 7.29 3.75
C HIS A 194 4.19 7.19 5.16
N SER A 195 5.40 6.65 5.25
CA SER A 195 6.28 6.76 6.40
C SER A 195 7.70 7.04 5.89
N ARG A 196 8.61 7.49 6.77
CA ARG A 196 9.99 7.84 6.37
C ARG A 196 10.85 6.60 6.10
N ASP A 197 10.54 5.49 6.74
CA ASP A 197 11.25 4.22 6.64
C ASP A 197 10.72 3.31 5.53
N HIS A 198 9.76 3.79 4.72
CA HIS A 198 9.06 2.96 3.77
C HIS A 198 9.91 2.55 2.56
N ILE A 199 9.90 1.25 2.26
CA ILE A 199 10.51 0.64 1.09
C ILE A 199 9.49 -0.21 0.32
N ALA A 200 9.73 -0.34 -0.99
CA ALA A 200 9.00 -1.21 -1.90
C ALA A 200 9.95 -2.26 -2.49
N PHE A 201 9.39 -3.35 -3.02
CA PHE A 201 10.15 -4.44 -3.64
C PHE A 201 9.77 -4.61 -5.10
N PHE A 202 10.76 -4.55 -6.00
CA PHE A 202 10.55 -4.68 -7.44
C PHE A 202 11.25 -5.91 -8.01
N GLU A 203 10.49 -6.83 -8.59
CA GLU A 203 11.03 -7.96 -9.35
C GLU A 203 11.08 -7.57 -10.84
N PRO A 204 12.28 -7.46 -11.45
CA PRO A 204 12.43 -6.87 -12.78
C PRO A 204 12.05 -7.78 -13.95
N LYS A 205 12.06 -9.11 -13.79
CA LYS A 205 11.78 -10.04 -14.91
C LYS A 205 10.29 -10.07 -15.24
N GLN A 206 9.45 -10.12 -14.21
CA GLN A 206 7.99 -10.13 -14.29
C GLN A 206 7.40 -8.72 -14.11
N ARG A 207 8.23 -7.73 -13.77
CA ARG A 207 7.85 -6.33 -13.50
C ARG A 207 6.78 -6.25 -12.43
N TRP A 208 6.95 -7.04 -11.39
CA TRP A 208 6.08 -7.07 -10.21
C TRP A 208 6.58 -6.06 -9.19
N LEU A 209 5.67 -5.23 -8.70
CA LEU A 209 5.98 -4.22 -7.69
C LEU A 209 5.14 -4.43 -6.44
N PHE A 210 5.78 -4.80 -5.33
CA PHE A 210 5.19 -4.84 -4.00
C PHE A 210 5.39 -3.48 -3.36
N SER A 211 4.35 -2.65 -3.39
CA SER A 211 4.48 -1.22 -3.10
C SER A 211 4.25 -0.86 -1.64
N GLY A 212 3.91 -1.82 -0.77
CA GLY A 212 3.39 -1.52 0.55
C GLY A 212 2.31 -0.43 0.47
N ASP A 213 2.41 0.56 1.35
CA ASP A 213 1.49 1.67 1.44
C ASP A 213 1.93 2.91 0.64
N ALA A 214 3.03 2.82 -0.12
CA ALA A 214 3.43 3.88 -1.07
C ALA A 214 2.38 4.10 -2.17
N PHE A 215 1.56 3.08 -2.48
CA PHE A 215 0.38 3.22 -3.32
C PHE A 215 -0.82 2.53 -2.68
N ILE A 216 -1.82 3.31 -2.29
CA ILE A 216 -3.18 2.83 -2.02
C ILE A 216 -4.11 3.38 -3.09
N GLY A 217 -5.02 2.55 -3.61
CA GLY A 217 -5.93 2.97 -4.68
C GLY A 217 -6.98 3.98 -4.21
N GLY A 218 -7.66 4.60 -5.18
CA GLY A 218 -8.72 5.59 -4.92
C GLY A 218 -8.21 7.01 -4.65
N ARG A 219 -9.15 7.93 -4.43
CA ARG A 219 -8.87 9.34 -4.19
C ARG A 219 -8.59 9.60 -2.72
N GLU A 220 -7.55 10.38 -2.44
CA GLU A 220 -7.24 10.81 -1.08
C GLU A 220 -8.29 11.79 -0.55
N ARG A 221 -8.77 11.54 0.68
CA ARG A 221 -9.74 12.41 1.37
C ARG A 221 -9.26 12.89 2.74
N ALA A 222 -8.33 12.16 3.34
CA ALA A 222 -7.72 12.47 4.61
C ALA A 222 -6.41 11.71 4.74
N TRP A 223 -5.45 12.29 5.44
CA TRP A 223 -4.16 11.67 5.72
C TRP A 223 -3.87 11.63 7.20
N ALA A 224 -3.01 10.68 7.57
CA ALA A 224 -2.31 10.69 8.84
C ALA A 224 -1.43 11.94 8.93
N SER A 225 -1.13 12.38 10.15
CA SER A 225 -0.31 13.58 10.40
C SER A 225 1.14 13.46 9.95
N GLU A 226 1.63 12.23 9.83
CA GLU A 226 3.00 11.84 9.50
C GLU A 226 3.25 11.69 8.00
N CYS A 227 2.18 11.65 7.19
CA CYS A 227 2.31 11.55 5.74
C CYS A 227 2.92 12.84 5.14
N GLU A 228 3.88 12.68 4.23
CA GLU A 228 4.58 13.77 3.55
C GLU A 228 4.30 13.76 2.04
N MET A 229 3.63 14.82 1.56
CA MET A 229 3.19 14.94 0.16
C MET A 229 4.35 14.88 -0.84
N PHE A 230 5.45 15.58 -0.55
CA PHE A 230 6.64 15.57 -1.42
C PHE A 230 7.23 14.17 -1.55
N GLY A 231 7.39 13.46 -0.43
CA GLY A 231 7.85 12.07 -0.41
C GLY A 231 6.93 11.19 -1.24
N THR A 232 5.62 11.24 -0.97
CA THR A 232 4.62 10.42 -1.68
C THR A 232 4.66 10.64 -3.19
N ILE A 233 4.65 11.89 -3.66
CA ILE A 233 4.71 12.18 -5.11
C ILE A 233 6.03 11.73 -5.72
N SER A 234 7.15 11.95 -5.03
CA SER A 234 8.49 11.56 -5.51
C SER A 234 8.62 10.04 -5.61
N SER A 235 8.17 9.32 -4.59
CA SER A 235 8.12 7.86 -4.54
C SER A 235 7.24 7.29 -5.66
N LEU A 236 6.03 7.82 -5.85
CA LEU A 236 5.14 7.39 -6.93
C LEU A 236 5.77 7.61 -8.32
N ARG A 237 6.47 8.73 -8.53
CA ARG A 237 7.23 8.98 -9.78
C ARG A 237 8.36 7.96 -9.97
N GLY A 238 9.13 7.67 -8.92
CA GLY A 238 10.17 6.65 -8.95
C GLY A 238 9.63 5.27 -9.31
N LEU A 239 8.52 4.87 -8.69
CA LEU A 239 7.84 3.61 -8.99
C LEU A 239 7.31 3.56 -10.43
N ALA A 240 6.83 4.68 -10.99
CA ALA A 240 6.35 4.75 -12.36
C ALA A 240 7.47 4.49 -13.40
N VAL A 241 8.71 4.94 -13.12
CA VAL A 241 9.88 4.74 -13.99
C VAL A 241 10.27 3.26 -14.11
N LEU A 242 9.92 2.44 -13.12
CA LEU A 242 10.12 0.99 -13.17
C LEU A 242 9.17 0.30 -14.16
N HIS A 243 8.15 1.02 -14.62
CA HIS A 243 7.06 0.53 -15.45
C HIS A 243 6.50 -0.82 -14.94
N PRO A 244 5.91 -0.90 -13.74
CA PRO A 244 5.35 -2.16 -13.27
C PRO A 244 4.27 -2.71 -14.23
N GLU A 245 4.16 -4.04 -14.33
CA GLU A 245 3.06 -4.72 -15.03
C GLU A 245 2.01 -5.24 -14.05
N ARG A 246 2.41 -5.51 -12.80
CA ARG A 246 1.51 -5.78 -11.68
C ARG A 246 1.96 -5.03 -10.45
N LEU A 247 1.00 -4.52 -9.69
CA LEU A 247 1.23 -3.83 -8.42
C LEU A 247 0.52 -4.58 -7.30
N PHE A 248 1.22 -4.79 -6.20
CA PHE A 248 0.79 -5.49 -4.99
C PHE A 248 0.82 -4.50 -3.80
N PRO A 249 -0.27 -3.74 -3.57
CA PRO A 249 -0.38 -2.76 -2.49
C PRO A 249 -0.48 -3.38 -1.09
N GLY A 250 -0.14 -2.65 -0.04
CA GLY A 250 -0.38 -3.05 1.35
C GLY A 250 -1.86 -3.34 1.64
N SER A 251 -2.80 -2.65 0.99
CA SER A 251 -4.24 -2.96 1.07
C SER A 251 -4.69 -4.31 0.46
N GLY A 252 -3.82 -4.98 -0.30
CA GLY A 252 -4.12 -6.26 -0.94
C GLY A 252 -4.90 -6.20 -2.25
N HIS A 253 -5.36 -5.02 -2.69
CA HIS A 253 -6.06 -4.90 -3.98
C HIS A 253 -5.07 -4.80 -5.14
N VAL A 254 -4.69 -5.95 -5.69
CA VAL A 254 -3.70 -6.09 -6.77
C VAL A 254 -4.14 -5.35 -8.04
N ARG A 255 -3.24 -4.55 -8.62
CA ARG A 255 -3.49 -3.78 -9.86
C ARG A 255 -2.87 -4.47 -11.06
N ARG A 256 -3.68 -4.57 -12.12
CA ARG A 256 -3.27 -5.14 -13.42
C ARG A 256 -2.87 -4.08 -14.45
N THR A 257 -3.17 -2.82 -14.16
CA THR A 257 -2.85 -1.66 -15.03
C THR A 257 -2.18 -0.56 -14.22
N PRO A 258 -1.03 -0.85 -13.58
CA PRO A 258 -0.51 0.01 -12.53
C PRO A 258 0.00 1.37 -13.03
N LEU A 259 0.59 1.45 -14.23
CA LEU A 259 1.18 2.71 -14.71
C LEU A 259 0.15 3.84 -14.89
N PRO A 260 -1.00 3.63 -15.59
CA PRO A 260 -2.09 4.62 -15.61
C PRO A 260 -2.61 4.98 -14.22
N GLU A 261 -2.72 4.00 -13.31
CA GLU A 261 -3.23 4.23 -11.95
C GLU A 261 -2.26 5.08 -11.10
N ILE A 262 -0.95 4.82 -11.19
CA ILE A 262 0.10 5.61 -10.53
C ILE A 262 0.12 7.03 -11.09
N HIS A 263 0.10 7.19 -12.41
CA HIS A 263 0.03 8.52 -13.04
C HIS A 263 -1.25 9.28 -12.67
N GLY A 264 -2.38 8.60 -12.63
CA GLY A 264 -3.65 9.16 -12.18
C GLY A 264 -3.58 9.66 -10.73
N LYS A 265 -2.98 8.88 -9.83
CA LYS A 265 -2.74 9.26 -8.44
C LYS A 265 -1.86 10.50 -8.32
N ILE A 266 -0.72 10.52 -9.03
CA ILE A 266 0.18 11.67 -9.07
C ILE A 266 -0.56 12.92 -9.56
N GLY A 267 -1.31 12.82 -10.66
CA GLY A 267 -2.10 13.92 -11.20
C GLY A 267 -3.14 14.47 -10.23
N GLN A 268 -3.83 13.59 -9.49
CA GLN A 268 -4.79 13.99 -8.46
C GLN A 268 -4.12 14.75 -7.31
N LEU A 269 -2.97 14.27 -6.81
CA LEU A 269 -2.24 14.93 -5.73
C LEU A 269 -1.70 16.30 -6.15
N LEU A 270 -1.14 16.40 -7.35
CA LEU A 270 -0.64 17.68 -7.89
C LEU A 270 -1.76 18.69 -8.11
N THR A 271 -2.90 18.23 -8.61
CA THR A 271 -4.09 19.08 -8.77
C THR A 271 -4.57 19.59 -7.43
N LEU A 272 -4.66 18.71 -6.42
CA LEU A 272 -5.02 19.10 -5.07
C LEU A 272 -4.06 20.15 -4.49
N CYS A 273 -2.75 19.98 -4.65
CA CYS A 273 -1.77 20.95 -4.16
C CYS A 273 -1.94 22.32 -4.82
N ARG A 274 -2.17 22.35 -6.13
CA ARG A 274 -2.45 23.58 -6.89
C ARG A 274 -3.74 24.25 -6.43
N ASP A 275 -4.80 23.48 -6.24
CA ASP A 275 -6.09 24.01 -5.78
C ASP A 275 -5.97 24.60 -4.38
N VAL A 276 -5.21 23.96 -3.48
CA VAL A 276 -4.89 24.49 -2.15
C VAL A 276 -4.13 25.81 -2.26
N ALA A 277 -3.07 25.88 -3.08
CA ALA A 277 -2.32 27.13 -3.29
C ALA A 277 -3.21 28.28 -3.78
N HIS A 278 -4.11 28.00 -4.73
CA HIS A 278 -5.04 28.99 -5.25
C HIS A 278 -6.02 29.50 -4.19
N LEU A 279 -6.58 28.60 -3.37
CA LEU A 279 -7.51 28.97 -2.31
C LEU A 279 -6.83 29.72 -1.16
N ASP A 280 -5.59 29.35 -0.84
CA ASP A 280 -4.77 30.08 0.14
C ASP A 280 -4.45 31.51 -0.36
N ALA A 281 -4.15 31.68 -1.65
CA ALA A 281 -3.86 32.99 -2.24
C ALA A 281 -5.04 33.98 -2.20
N ILE A 282 -6.28 33.48 -2.19
CA ILE A 282 -7.49 34.32 -2.01
C ILE A 282 -7.91 34.45 -0.53
N GLY A 283 -7.09 33.98 0.41
CA GLY A 283 -7.34 34.08 1.85
C GLY A 283 -8.48 33.19 2.35
N MET A 284 -8.75 32.06 1.69
CA MET A 284 -9.84 31.17 2.09
C MET A 284 -9.54 30.51 3.45
N PRO A 285 -10.49 30.51 4.41
CA PRO A 285 -10.31 29.81 5.68
C PRO A 285 -10.18 28.29 5.51
N ASP A 286 -9.34 27.65 6.34
CA ASP A 286 -9.05 26.21 6.32
C ASP A 286 -10.31 25.32 6.27
N GLU A 287 -11.32 25.64 7.07
CA GLU A 287 -12.56 24.87 7.11
C GLU A 287 -13.32 24.88 5.78
N GLU A 288 -13.27 25.99 5.06
CA GLU A 288 -13.91 26.15 3.76
C GLU A 288 -13.10 25.44 2.67
N ILE A 289 -11.76 25.47 2.74
CA ILE A 289 -10.88 24.67 1.86
C ILE A 289 -11.19 23.18 2.02
N VAL A 290 -11.23 22.69 3.27
CA VAL A 290 -11.57 21.29 3.58
C VAL A 290 -12.98 20.94 3.08
N ARG A 291 -13.96 21.82 3.26
CA ARG A 291 -15.33 21.62 2.77
C ARG A 291 -15.36 21.48 1.24
N ARG A 292 -14.66 22.36 0.52
CA ARG A 292 -14.66 22.39 -0.96
C ARG A 292 -13.88 21.23 -1.58
N LEU A 293 -12.67 20.96 -1.09
CA LEU A 293 -11.76 20.02 -1.74
C LEU A 293 -11.92 18.58 -1.25
N CYS A 294 -12.36 18.37 0.00
CA CYS A 294 -12.45 17.05 0.63
C CYS A 294 -13.90 16.61 0.95
N ALA A 295 -14.88 17.47 0.66
CA ALA A 295 -16.28 17.33 1.07
C ALA A 295 -16.45 17.30 2.60
N GLY A 296 -15.66 18.12 3.29
CA GLY A 296 -15.63 18.21 4.76
C GLY A 296 -14.70 17.20 5.41
N GLU A 297 -14.60 17.26 6.74
CA GLU A 297 -13.84 16.29 7.52
C GLU A 297 -14.53 14.92 7.48
N PRO A 298 -13.82 13.84 7.12
CA PRO A 298 -14.43 12.51 7.12
C PRO A 298 -14.68 12.02 8.55
N PRO A 299 -15.67 11.13 8.76
CA PRO A 299 -16.00 10.59 10.09
C PRO A 299 -14.81 9.98 10.84
N ILE A 300 -13.84 9.42 10.10
CA ILE A 300 -12.61 8.83 10.68
C ILE A 300 -11.80 9.84 11.51
N ARG A 301 -11.93 11.15 11.27
CA ARG A 301 -11.28 12.18 12.10
C ARG A 301 -11.68 12.08 13.56
N PHE A 302 -12.95 11.84 13.84
CA PHE A 302 -13.45 11.74 15.22
C PHE A 302 -12.91 10.48 15.90
N TRP A 303 -13.00 9.33 15.22
CA TRP A 303 -12.52 8.04 15.72
C TRP A 303 -11.01 7.99 15.97
N THR A 304 -10.25 8.81 15.25
CA THR A 304 -8.79 8.87 15.35
C THR A 304 -8.29 10.05 16.19
N GLY A 305 -9.18 10.83 16.82
CA GLY A 305 -8.81 12.00 17.61
C GLY A 305 -8.11 13.09 16.79
N GLY A 306 -8.34 13.16 15.48
CA GLY A 306 -7.67 14.09 14.57
C GLY A 306 -6.39 13.55 13.92
N HIS A 307 -5.93 12.35 14.27
CA HIS A 307 -4.74 11.74 13.68
C HIS A 307 -4.90 11.55 12.16
N PHE A 308 -6.06 11.08 11.70
CA PHE A 308 -6.44 11.07 10.29
C PHE A 308 -7.43 12.19 10.00
N SER A 309 -7.08 13.14 9.12
CA SER A 309 -7.98 14.27 8.80
C SER A 309 -7.77 14.82 7.39
N ALA A 310 -8.81 15.46 6.86
CA ALA A 310 -8.71 16.26 5.64
C ALA A 310 -7.79 17.46 5.89
N GLY A 311 -7.84 18.08 7.08
CA GLY A 311 -6.91 19.15 7.46
C GLY A 311 -5.43 18.73 7.39
N ASN A 312 -5.07 17.51 7.77
CA ASN A 312 -3.70 16.99 7.59
C ASN A 312 -3.32 16.93 6.11
N LEU A 313 -4.22 16.46 5.25
CA LEU A 313 -3.99 16.41 3.81
C LEU A 313 -3.77 17.82 3.21
N ILE A 314 -4.56 18.82 3.62
CA ILE A 314 -4.38 20.22 3.21
C ILE A 314 -3.04 20.77 3.72
N ARG A 315 -2.67 20.52 4.98
CA ARG A 315 -1.36 20.91 5.51
C ARG A 315 -0.20 20.27 4.76
N ALA A 316 -0.33 19.01 4.34
CA ALA A 316 0.67 18.33 3.53
C ALA A 316 0.81 18.98 2.14
N CYS A 317 -0.30 19.44 1.54
CA CYS A 317 -0.27 20.23 0.31
C CYS A 317 0.48 21.55 0.49
N ARG A 318 0.22 22.28 1.59
CA ARG A 318 0.91 23.55 1.89
C ARG A 318 2.41 23.37 2.04
N ARG A 319 2.84 22.38 2.81
CA ARG A 319 4.27 22.02 2.94
C ARG A 319 4.89 21.65 1.59
N TYR A 320 4.15 20.98 0.71
CA TYR A 320 4.61 20.70 -0.64
C TYR A 320 4.80 22.01 -1.43
N ASN A 321 3.82 22.91 -1.40
CA ASN A 321 3.87 24.18 -2.11
C ASN A 321 5.02 25.08 -1.61
N GLU A 322 5.28 25.13 -0.31
CA GLU A 322 6.40 25.88 0.30
C GLU A 322 7.77 25.49 -0.29
N VAL A 323 7.95 24.22 -0.70
CA VAL A 323 9.20 23.74 -1.33
C VAL A 323 9.40 24.33 -2.73
N PHE A 324 8.32 24.58 -3.47
CA PHE A 324 8.37 25.02 -4.87
C PHE A 324 8.05 26.51 -5.06
N GLU A 325 7.46 27.15 -4.07
CA GLU A 325 7.20 28.59 -4.00
C GLU A 325 7.80 29.15 -2.69
N PRO A 326 9.13 29.12 -2.50
CA PRO A 326 9.74 29.67 -1.31
C PRO A 326 9.54 31.20 -1.29
N GLY A 327 8.52 31.65 -0.57
CA GLY A 327 8.29 33.04 -0.19
C GLY A 327 8.30 34.04 -1.35
N VAL A 328 7.13 34.30 -1.94
CA VAL A 328 6.81 35.70 -2.20
C VAL A 328 6.73 36.34 -0.83
N GLU A 329 7.81 36.98 -0.38
CA GLU A 329 7.73 37.95 0.71
C GLU A 329 6.57 38.88 0.35
N LEU A 330 5.46 38.75 1.07
CA LEU A 330 4.42 39.76 1.09
C LEU A 330 5.12 41.04 1.52
N ALA A 331 5.47 41.88 0.55
CA ALA A 331 6.02 43.20 0.76
C ALA A 331 5.07 43.90 1.72
N LYS A 332 5.44 43.91 3.00
CA LYS A 332 4.78 44.72 4.01
C LYS A 332 4.92 46.14 3.49
N GLY A 333 3.78 46.77 3.22
CA GLY A 333 3.73 48.13 2.71
C GLY A 333 4.50 49.06 3.65
N GLU A 334 5.69 49.47 3.23
CA GLU A 334 6.29 50.70 3.72
C GLU A 334 5.73 51.82 2.85
N GLN A 335 4.85 52.62 3.48
CA GLN A 335 4.53 53.95 3.00
C GLN A 335 5.83 54.76 2.93
N ILE A 336 6.38 54.90 1.73
CA ILE A 336 7.37 55.93 1.46
C ILE A 336 6.60 57.26 1.40
N VAL A 337 6.64 57.97 2.52
CA VAL A 337 6.32 59.39 2.62
C VAL A 337 7.17 60.13 1.60
N ARG A 338 6.55 60.64 0.53
CA ARG A 338 7.17 61.67 -0.31
C ARG A 338 7.05 63.00 0.42
N SER A 339 8.17 63.46 0.95
CA SER A 339 8.37 64.85 1.35
C SER A 339 8.34 65.74 0.12
N GLU A 340 7.49 66.77 0.16
CA GLU A 340 7.45 67.89 -0.77
C GLU A 340 8.80 68.63 -0.83
N GLN A 341 9.23 68.98 -2.04
CA GLN A 341 10.01 70.17 -2.36
C GLN A 341 9.50 70.77 -3.67
#